data_AF-A0A535X1M7-F1
#
_entry.id   AF-A0A535X1M7-F1
#
_cell.length_a   1.000
_cell.length_b   1.000
_cell.length_c   1.000
_cell.angle_alpha   90.00
_cell.angle_beta   90.00
_cell.angle_gamma   90.00
#
_symmetry.space_group_name_H-M   'P 1'
#
loop_
_entity.id
_entity.type
_entity.pdbx_description
1 polymer ?
#
loop_
_entity_poly.entity_id
_entity_poly.type
_entity_poly.pdbx_seq_one_letter_code
_entity_poly.pdbx_strand_id
1 'polypeptide(L)'
;MHPVSGRVVAVSVRAALIAGAWIGFALGLVAGSVLGATLAWFAGAILSWQRDLSLTLGVTEQLLPFGSQVPVLERVQADWFIVVPFAGLLVGLFAALVGGLIGGLVAASYNRSPFGVQVVVEVPDQTT
;
A
#
# COMPACT_ATOMS: atom_id res chain seq x y z
N MET A 1 -44.12 13.71 -23.35
CA MET A 1 -42.76 13.31 -22.96
C MET A 1 -41.82 13.83 -24.02
N HIS A 2 -40.76 14.54 -23.64
CA HIS A 2 -39.77 15.04 -24.59
C HIS A 2 -38.37 14.54 -24.19
N PRO A 3 -37.58 14.00 -25.13
CA PRO A 3 -36.23 13.54 -24.82
C PRO A 3 -35.33 14.75 -24.59
N VAL A 4 -34.77 14.87 -23.39
CA VAL A 4 -33.75 15.88 -23.08
C VAL A 4 -32.39 15.19 -23.14
N SER A 5 -31.55 15.60 -24.10
CA SER A 5 -30.16 15.13 -24.18
C SER A 5 -29.34 15.83 -23.09
N GLY A 6 -28.98 15.08 -22.05
CA GLY A 6 -28.17 15.56 -20.94
C GLY A 6 -26.85 14.79 -20.86
N ARG A 7 -25.73 15.50 -20.69
CA ARG A 7 -24.41 14.89 -20.51
C ARG A 7 -24.22 14.55 -19.02
N VAL A 8 -24.85 13.49 -18.53
CA VAL A 8 -24.79 13.09 -17.11
C VAL A 8 -23.73 12.00 -16.91
N VAL A 9 -22.45 12.33 -17.11
CA VAL A 9 -21.36 11.50 -16.55
C VAL A 9 -20.19 12.40 -16.19
N ALA A 10 -20.28 13.07 -15.04
CA ALA A 10 -19.10 13.61 -14.38
C ALA A 10 -18.74 12.63 -13.25
N VAL A 11 -17.71 11.80 -13.47
CA VAL A 11 -17.15 10.94 -12.42
C VAL A 11 -16.57 11.85 -11.34
N SER A 12 -16.98 11.65 -10.09
CA SER A 12 -16.45 12.43 -8.98
C SER A 12 -14.97 12.10 -8.76
N VAL A 13 -14.08 13.03 -9.16
CA VAL A 13 -12.63 12.89 -8.98
C VAL A 13 -12.28 12.74 -7.50
N ARG A 14 -12.98 13.47 -6.62
CA ARG A 14 -12.79 13.36 -5.17
C ARG A 14 -13.14 11.98 -4.64
N ALA A 15 -14.25 11.39 -5.10
CA ALA A 15 -14.62 10.03 -4.72
C ALA A 15 -13.60 9.00 -5.24
N ALA A 16 -13.10 9.17 -6.47
CA ALA A 16 -12.10 8.29 -7.04
C ALA A 16 -10.73 8.39 -6.35
N LEU A 17 -10.30 9.60 -5.95
CA LEU A 17 -9.11 9.80 -5.13
C LEU A 17 -9.23 9.06 -3.78
N ILE A 18 -10.37 9.20 -3.09
CA ILE A 18 -10.58 8.55 -1.78
C ILE A 18 -10.64 7.03 -1.92
N ALA A 19 -11.38 6.52 -2.91
CA ALA A 19 -11.47 5.09 -3.18
C ALA A 19 -10.10 4.50 -3.53
N GLY A 20 -9.35 5.17 -4.42
CA GLY A 20 -8.00 4.78 -4.79
C GLY A 20 -7.05 4.79 -3.59
N ALA A 21 -7.17 5.78 -2.69
CA ALA A 21 -6.36 5.87 -1.49
C ALA A 21 -6.66 4.72 -0.51
N TRP A 22 -7.93 4.36 -0.32
CA TRP A 22 -8.29 3.23 0.54
C TRP A 22 -7.79 1.89 0.00
N ILE A 23 -7.93 1.65 -1.30
CA ILE A 23 -7.44 0.43 -1.96
C ILE A 23 -5.91 0.37 -1.87
N GLY A 24 -5.25 1.48 -2.19
CA GLY A 24 -3.79 1.61 -2.08
C GLY A 24 -3.31 1.37 -0.65
N PHE A 25 -3.97 1.97 0.34
CA PHE A 25 -3.66 1.78 1.76
C PHE A 25 -3.76 0.32 2.18
N ALA A 26 -4.88 -0.35 1.85
CA ALA A 26 -5.10 -1.74 2.24
C ALA A 26 -4.03 -2.68 1.65
N LEU A 27 -3.74 -2.54 0.36
CA LEU A 27 -2.70 -3.34 -0.31
C LEU A 27 -1.31 -3.03 0.23
N GLY A 28 -0.99 -1.75 0.42
CA GLY A 28 0.28 -1.31 0.98
C GLY A 28 0.48 -1.76 2.43
N LEU A 29 -0.57 -1.78 3.23
CA LEU A 29 -0.53 -2.25 4.61
C LEU A 29 -0.18 -3.73 4.68
N VAL A 30 -0.81 -4.55 3.84
CA VAL A 30 -0.51 -5.99 3.75
C VAL A 30 0.92 -6.19 3.24
N ALA A 31 1.30 -5.55 2.14
CA ALA A 31 2.64 -5.67 1.57
C ALA A 31 3.74 -5.21 2.54
N GLY A 32 3.52 -4.08 3.23
CA GLY A 32 4.45 -3.55 4.23
C GLY A 32 4.53 -4.43 5.47
N SER A 33 3.43 -5.06 5.90
CA SER A 33 3.44 -6.00 7.01
C SER A 33 4.23 -7.27 6.65
N VAL A 34 4.04 -7.78 5.42
CA VAL A 34 4.84 -8.90 4.90
C VAL A 34 6.32 -8.52 4.88
N LEU A 35 6.66 -7.34 4.36
CA LEU A 35 8.04 -6.84 4.34
C LEU A 35 8.63 -6.74 5.75
N GLY A 36 7.90 -6.16 6.71
CA GLY A 36 8.34 -6.06 8.10
C GLY A 36 8.54 -7.44 8.74
N ALA A 37 7.64 -8.40 8.45
CA ALA A 37 7.76 -9.76 8.95
C ALA A 37 8.97 -10.49 8.35
N THR A 38 9.21 -10.30 7.05
CA THR A 38 10.39 -10.82 6.36
C THR A 38 11.68 -10.25 6.97
N LEU A 39 11.74 -8.95 7.27
CA LEU A 39 12.90 -8.32 7.91
C LEU A 39 13.16 -8.89 9.31
N ALA A 40 12.13 -8.98 10.15
CA ALA A 40 12.26 -9.54 11.50
C ALA A 40 12.68 -11.02 11.47
N TRP A 41 12.14 -11.79 10.53
CA TRP A 41 12.52 -13.18 10.32
C TRP A 41 13.97 -13.32 9.85
N PHE A 42 14.40 -12.51 8.86
CA PHE A 42 15.78 -12.53 8.38
C PHE A 42 16.78 -12.16 9.47
N ALA A 43 16.44 -11.21 10.35
CA ALA A 43 17.30 -10.85 11.48
C ALA A 43 17.55 -12.06 12.40
N GLY A 44 16.48 -12.79 12.76
CA GLY A 44 16.61 -14.03 13.54
C GLY A 44 17.36 -15.14 12.81
N ALA A 45 17.16 -15.29 11.50
CA ALA A 45 17.88 -16.27 10.70
C ALA A 45 19.39 -16.01 10.67
N ILE A 46 19.81 -14.74 10.54
CA ILE A 46 21.23 -14.35 10.56
C ILE A 46 21.84 -14.63 11.93
N LEU A 47 21.14 -14.29 13.02
CA LEU A 47 21.62 -14.53 14.39
C LEU A 47 21.80 -16.03 14.68
N SER A 48 20.84 -16.86 14.28
CA SER A 48 20.93 -18.32 14.38
C SER A 48 22.16 -18.85 13.63
N TRP A 49 22.34 -18.40 12.39
CA TRP A 49 23.46 -18.82 11.55
C TRP A 49 24.82 -18.40 12.15
N GLN A 50 24.93 -17.19 12.70
CA GLN A 50 26.14 -16.74 13.40
C GLN A 50 26.44 -17.61 14.62
N ARG A 51 25.42 -17.96 15.40
CA ARG A 51 25.57 -18.85 16.55
C ARG A 51 26.04 -20.24 16.17
N ASP A 52 25.54 -20.80 15.07
CA ASP A 52 25.98 -22.11 14.58
C ASP A 52 27.44 -22.07 14.08
N LEU A 53 27.83 -20.97 13.43
CA LEU A 53 29.21 -20.76 13.00
C LEU A 53 30.18 -20.54 14.16
N SER A 54 29.78 -19.79 15.19
CA SER A 54 30.63 -19.54 16.36
C SER A 54 30.93 -20.85 17.09
N LEU A 55 29.92 -21.72 17.22
CA LEU A 55 30.04 -23.06 17.78
C LEU A 55 30.90 -23.99 16.91
N THR A 56 30.72 -23.96 15.58
CA THR A 56 31.44 -24.85 14.65
C THR A 56 32.91 -24.46 14.50
N LEU A 57 33.22 -23.17 14.45
CA LEU A 57 34.57 -22.65 14.22
C LEU A 57 35.35 -22.42 15.52
N GLY A 58 34.67 -22.38 16.67
CA GLY A 58 35.28 -22.05 17.96
C GLY A 58 35.73 -20.58 18.05
N VAL A 59 35.14 -19.70 17.25
CA VAL A 59 35.49 -18.28 17.14
C VAL A 59 34.35 -17.43 17.71
N THR A 60 34.67 -16.29 18.33
CA THR A 60 33.66 -15.34 18.82
C THR A 60 32.83 -14.74 17.69
N GLU A 61 31.53 -14.52 17.94
CA GLU A 61 30.56 -13.97 16.98
C GLU A 61 30.96 -12.59 16.45
N GLN A 62 31.77 -11.84 17.21
CA GLN A 62 32.22 -10.50 16.83
C GLN A 62 33.22 -10.51 15.66
N LEU A 63 33.89 -11.64 15.41
CA LEU A 63 34.79 -11.84 14.28
C LEU A 63 34.08 -12.39 13.04
N LEU A 64 32.80 -12.77 13.17
CA LEU A 64 31.98 -13.24 12.05
C LEU A 64 31.38 -12.06 11.25
N PRO A 65 31.00 -12.29 9.98
CA PRO A 65 30.23 -11.30 9.21
C PRO A 65 29.00 -10.86 10.02
N PHE A 66 28.74 -9.55 10.07
CA PHE A 66 27.69 -8.91 10.88
C PHE A 66 27.89 -8.92 12.41
N GLY A 67 29.06 -9.31 12.93
CA GLY A 67 29.34 -9.32 14.37
C GLY A 67 29.12 -7.96 15.07
N SER A 68 29.42 -6.85 14.40
CA SER A 68 29.14 -5.50 14.91
C SER A 68 27.67 -5.09 14.86
N GLN A 69 26.86 -5.81 14.08
CA GLN A 69 25.44 -5.53 13.85
C GLN A 69 24.51 -6.43 14.68
N VAL A 70 25.06 -7.39 15.43
CA VAL A 70 24.30 -8.28 16.33
C VAL A 70 23.31 -7.52 17.21
N PRO A 71 23.68 -6.41 17.91
CA PRO A 71 22.72 -5.70 18.76
C PRO A 71 21.54 -5.10 17.99
N VAL A 72 21.74 -4.74 16.73
CA VAL A 72 20.69 -4.18 15.86
C VAL A 72 19.78 -5.30 15.39
N LEU A 73 20.34 -6.43 14.95
CA LEU A 73 19.58 -7.60 14.52
C LEU A 73 18.73 -8.16 15.67
N GLU A 74 19.29 -8.25 16.87
CA GLU A 74 18.57 -8.67 18.07
C GLU A 74 17.40 -7.74 18.37
N ARG A 75 17.61 -6.43 18.28
CA ARG A 75 16.54 -5.45 18.49
C ARG A 75 15.44 -5.58 17.44
N VAL A 76 15.79 -5.72 16.16
CA VAL A 76 14.81 -5.89 15.07
C VAL A 76 14.01 -7.19 15.25
N GLN A 77 14.65 -8.27 15.68
CA GLN A 77 13.98 -9.53 15.97
C GLN A 77 13.10 -9.46 17.23
N ALA A 78 13.59 -8.83 18.31
CA ALA A 78 12.86 -8.73 19.58
C ALA A 78 11.63 -7.82 19.45
N ASP A 79 11.79 -6.69 18.76
CA ASP A 79 10.74 -5.70 18.55
C ASP A 79 9.91 -5.98 17.30
N TRP A 80 9.85 -7.23 16.84
CA TRP A 80 9.11 -7.63 15.63
C TRP A 80 7.65 -7.15 15.63
N PHE A 81 7.03 -7.16 16.81
CA PHE A 81 5.64 -6.71 17.02
C PHE A 81 5.45 -5.21 16.79
N ILE A 82 6.53 -4.41 16.79
CA ILE A 82 6.54 -2.99 16.41
C ILE A 82 7.01 -2.82 14.97
N VAL A 83 8.06 -3.54 14.56
CA VAL A 83 8.65 -3.45 13.22
C VAL A 83 7.62 -3.78 12.15
N VAL A 84 6.84 -4.84 12.33
CA VAL A 84 5.80 -5.29 11.37
C VAL A 84 4.73 -4.23 11.15
N PRO A 85 3.98 -3.76 12.18
CA PRO A 85 2.94 -2.76 11.97
C PRO A 85 3.51 -1.41 11.52
N PHE A 86 4.71 -1.04 11.97
CA PHE A 86 5.33 0.22 11.55
C PHE A 86 5.70 0.19 10.05
N ALA A 87 6.33 -0.88 9.57
CA ALA A 87 6.59 -1.08 8.16
C ALA A 87 5.29 -1.13 7.34
N GLY A 88 4.28 -1.84 7.85
CA GLY A 88 2.93 -1.87 7.28
C GLY A 88 2.33 -0.47 7.11
N LEU A 89 2.34 0.35 8.16
CA LEU A 89 1.80 1.71 8.12
C LEU A 89 2.55 2.61 7.15
N LEU A 90 3.89 2.58 7.15
CA LEU A 90 4.68 3.41 6.24
C LEU A 90 4.41 3.07 4.77
N VAL A 91 4.43 1.78 4.41
CA VAL A 91 4.15 1.34 3.04
C VAL A 91 2.69 1.57 2.70
N GLY A 92 1.76 1.34 3.64
CA GLY A 92 0.34 1.63 3.49
C GLY A 92 0.07 3.10 3.17
N LEU A 93 0.64 4.03 3.94
CA LEU A 93 0.48 5.47 3.70
C LEU A 93 1.06 5.90 2.34
N PHE A 94 2.23 5.37 1.98
CA PHE A 94 2.82 5.62 0.67
C PHE A 94 1.92 5.10 -0.46
N ALA A 95 1.45 3.86 -0.35
CA ALA A 95 0.56 3.25 -1.33
C ALA A 95 -0.81 3.93 -1.39
N ALA A 96 -1.31 4.48 -0.29
CA ALA A 96 -2.53 5.28 -0.25
C ALA A 96 -2.40 6.55 -1.10
N LEU A 97 -1.25 7.23 -0.99
CA LEU A 97 -0.97 8.42 -1.79
C LEU A 97 -0.91 8.06 -3.28
N VAL A 98 -0.19 7.00 -3.63
CA VAL A 98 -0.09 6.51 -5.02
C VAL A 98 -1.45 6.06 -5.56
N GLY A 99 -2.17 5.22 -4.81
CA GLY A 99 -3.49 4.70 -5.20
C GLY A 99 -4.52 5.81 -5.36
N GLY A 100 -4.48 6.81 -4.48
CA GLY A 100 -5.29 8.01 -4.59
C GLY A 100 -5.02 8.74 -5.90
N LEU A 101 -3.75 9.10 -6.17
CA LEU A 101 -3.35 9.77 -7.41
C LEU A 101 -3.78 8.99 -8.66
N ILE A 102 -3.62 7.66 -8.67
CA ILE A 102 -4.08 6.80 -9.77
C ILE A 102 -5.60 6.91 -9.93
N GLY A 103 -6.37 6.78 -8.85
CA GLY A 103 -7.83 6.90 -8.89
C GLY A 103 -8.31 8.26 -9.41
N GLY A 104 -7.69 9.34 -8.95
CA GLY A 104 -7.97 10.70 -9.43
C GLY A 104 -7.62 10.90 -10.90
N LEU A 105 -6.46 10.39 -11.34
CA LEU A 105 -6.03 10.45 -12.73
C LEU A 105 -7.00 9.70 -13.65
N VAL A 106 -7.45 8.51 -13.23
CA VAL A 106 -8.43 7.71 -13.98
C VAL A 106 -9.76 8.47 -14.11
N ALA A 107 -10.30 9.00 -13.00
CA ALA A 107 -11.54 9.77 -13.03
C ALA A 107 -11.44 11.05 -13.89
N ALA A 108 -10.34 11.79 -13.78
CA ALA A 108 -10.08 12.96 -14.61
C ALA A 108 -10.00 12.60 -16.11
N SER A 109 -9.38 11.46 -16.44
CA SER A 109 -9.30 10.95 -17.80
C SER A 109 -10.68 10.61 -18.38
N TYR A 110 -11.54 9.95 -17.59
CA TYR A 110 -12.93 9.71 -17.99
C TYR A 110 -13.73 11.00 -18.21
N ASN A 111 -13.57 11.99 -17.35
CA ASN A 111 -14.27 13.28 -17.47
C ASN A 111 -13.83 14.08 -18.71
N ARG A 112 -12.56 13.95 -19.12
CA ARG A 112 -12.01 14.61 -20.31
C ARG A 112 -12.29 13.83 -21.61
N SER A 113 -12.63 12.55 -21.51
CA SER A 113 -12.79 11.67 -22.66
C SER A 113 -13.94 12.11 -23.59
N PRO A 114 -13.73 12.13 -24.93
CA PRO A 114 -14.78 12.44 -25.91
C PRO A 114 -15.82 11.30 -26.06
N PHE A 115 -15.56 10.11 -25.53
CA PHE A 115 -16.48 8.96 -25.57
C PHE A 115 -17.60 9.02 -24.52
N GLY A 116 -18.04 10.23 -24.15
CA GLY A 116 -19.08 10.43 -23.14
C GLY A 116 -20.39 9.75 -23.54
N VAL A 117 -20.89 8.86 -22.69
CA VAL A 117 -22.18 8.18 -22.87
C VAL A 117 -23.28 9.24 -22.91
N GLN A 118 -23.99 9.33 -24.05
CA GLN A 118 -25.21 10.13 -24.16
C GLN A 118 -26.30 9.42 -23.37
N VAL A 119 -26.72 10.01 -22.25
CA VAL A 119 -27.87 9.53 -21.49
C VAL A 119 -29.07 10.36 -21.93
N VAL A 120 -30.02 9.73 -22.60
CA VAL A 120 -31.31 10.35 -22.89
C VAL A 120 -32.15 10.19 -21.63
N VAL A 121 -32.47 11.30 -20.98
CA VAL A 121 -33.36 11.31 -19.82
C VAL A 121 -34.74 11.71 -20.32
N GLU A 122 -35.74 10.86 -20.09
CA GLU A 122 -37.15 11.18 -20.33
C GLU A 122 -37.68 12.00 -19.17
N VAL A 123 -38.08 13.24 -19.43
CA VAL A 123 -38.73 14.11 -18.44
C VAL A 123 -40.25 14.01 -18.62
N PRO A 124 -41.03 13.72 -17.55
CA PRO A 124 -42.49 13.77 -17.62
C PRO A 124 -42.96 15.20 -17.91
N ASP A 125 -43.94 15.36 -18.80
CA ASP A 125 -44.48 16.69 -19.09
C ASP A 125 -45.14 17.25 -17.82
N GLN A 126 -44.80 18.48 -17.43
CA GLN A 126 -45.47 19.18 -16.34
C GLN A 126 -46.91 19.46 -16.79
N THR A 127 -47.84 18.61 -16.38
CA THR A 127 -49.27 18.88 -16.50
C THR A 127 -49.61 20.00 -15.52
N THR A 128 -49.88 21.19 -16.08
CA THR A 128 -50.62 22.29 -15.42
C THR A 128 -51.89 21.80 -14.75
#